data_AF-A0A350BCM6-F1
#
_entry.id   AF-A0A350BCM6-F1
#
_cell.length_a   1.000
_cell.length_b   1.000
_cell.length_c   1.000
_cell.angle_alpha   90.00
_cell.angle_beta   90.00
_cell.angle_gamma   90.00
#
_symmetry.space_group_name_H-M   'P 1'
#
loop_
_entity.id
_entity.type
_entity.pdbx_description
1 polymer ?
#
loop_
_entity_poly.entity_id
_entity_poly.type
_entity_poly.pdbx_seq_one_letter_code
_entity_poly.pdbx_strand_id
1 'polypeptide(L)' 'MATKKKETVTYYGTGRRKSSVARVFMTSGTGKITVNGHPVAEYMPYDTLVMDLMQPLVLTNNADKFDV' A
#
# COMPACT_ATOMS: atom_id res chain seq x y z
N MET A 1 -30.98 6.27 -10.55
CA MET A 1 -29.70 6.56 -11.22
C MET A 1 -28.71 5.47 -10.79
N ALA A 2 -28.42 4.50 -11.65
CA ALA A 2 -27.52 3.40 -11.31
C ALA A 2 -26.07 3.89 -11.34
N THR A 3 -25.40 3.92 -10.19
CA THR A 3 -23.97 4.23 -10.09
C THR A 3 -23.18 3.10 -10.74
N LYS A 4 -22.55 3.40 -11.88
CA LYS A 4 -21.68 2.47 -12.61
C LYS A 4 -20.52 2.07 -11.69
N LYS A 5 -20.53 0.83 -11.19
CA LYS A 5 -19.45 0.28 -10.37
C LYS A 5 -18.20 0.17 -11.25
N LYS A 6 -17.22 1.03 -11.01
CA LYS A 6 -15.91 0.95 -11.69
C LYS A 6 -15.25 -0.32 -11.16
N GLU A 7 -15.10 -1.33 -12.00
CA GLU A 7 -14.37 -2.55 -11.64
C GLU A 7 -12.89 -2.18 -11.46
N THR A 8 -12.50 -1.91 -10.22
CA THR A 8 -11.11 -1.70 -9.86
C THR A 8 -10.47 -3.07 -9.67
N VAL A 9 -9.45 -3.37 -10.48
CA VAL A 9 -8.61 -4.54 -10.26
C VAL A 9 -7.85 -4.32 -8.95
N THR A 10 -8.25 -5.04 -7.91
CA THR A 10 -7.59 -5.02 -6.61
C THR A 10 -6.66 -6.22 -6.52
N TYR A 11 -5.37 -5.97 -6.37
CA TYR A 11 -4.38 -7.00 -6.11
C TYR A 11 -4.32 -7.26 -4.60
N TYR A 12 -4.47 -8.51 -4.21
CA TYR A 12 -4.39 -8.92 -2.81
C TYR A 12 -3.06 -9.60 -2.53
N GLY A 13 -2.39 -9.16 -1.47
CA GLY A 13 -1.14 -9.74 -1.00
C GLY A 13 -1.16 -9.95 0.51
N THR A 14 -0.50 -11.00 1.00
CA THR A 14 -0.28 -11.22 2.43
C THR A 14 1.20 -11.31 2.73
N GLY A 15 1.69 -10.46 3.62
CA GLY A 15 3.06 -10.49 4.14
C GLY A 15 3.08 -11.00 5.58
N ARG A 16 4.13 -11.74 5.95
CA ARG A 16 4.34 -12.24 7.32
C ARG A 16 5.79 -12.03 7.74
N ARG A 17 6.02 -11.49 8.93
CA ARG A 17 7.37 -11.35 9.52
C ARG A 17 7.28 -11.53 11.04
N LYS A 18 8.06 -12.48 11.58
CA LYS A 18 7.99 -12.85 13.01
C LYS A 18 6.55 -13.19 13.41
N SER A 19 5.97 -12.45 14.37
CA SER A 19 4.56 -12.56 14.80
C SER A 19 3.60 -11.67 14.02
N SER A 20 4.10 -10.78 13.14
CA SER A 20 3.29 -9.80 12.42
C SER A 20 2.73 -10.36 11.11
N VAL A 21 1.48 -10.05 10.82
CA VAL A 21 0.79 -10.39 9.57
C VAL A 21 0.20 -9.13 8.97
N ALA A 22 0.55 -8.84 7.72
CA ALA A 22 0.04 -7.71 6.95
C ALA A 22 -0.81 -8.22 5.78
N ARG A 23 -2.01 -7.68 5.62
CA ARG A 23 -2.86 -7.89 4.43
C ARG A 23 -2.85 -6.59 3.64
N VAL A 24 -2.42 -6.68 2.40
CA VAL A 24 -2.18 -5.55 1.52
C VAL A 24 -3.16 -5.63 0.36
N PHE A 25 -3.83 -4.52 0.09
CA PHE A 25 -4.73 -4.38 -1.05
C PHE A 25 -4.15 -3.28 -1.94
N MET A 26 -3.60 -3.67 -3.09
CA MET A 26 -3.07 -2.70 -4.04
C MET A 26 -4.13 -2.40 -5.09
N THR A 27 -4.34 -1.12 -5.35
CA THR A 27 -5.22 -0.64 -6.42
C THR A 27 -4.43 0.27 -7.34
N SER A 28 -4.77 0.33 -8.62
CA SER A 28 -4.13 1.29 -9.53
C SER A 28 -4.54 2.71 -9.15
N GLY A 29 -3.57 3.58 -8.88
CA GLY A 29 -3.80 4.83 -8.16
C GLY A 29 -2.66 5.84 -8.25
N THR A 30 -2.61 6.73 -7.26
CA THR A 30 -1.75 7.93 -7.19
C THR A 30 -0.50 7.79 -6.30
N GLY A 31 -0.19 6.61 -5.77
CA GLY A 31 0.96 6.38 -4.88
C GLY A 31 0.68 6.68 -3.41
N LYS A 32 -0.59 6.76 -3.00
CA LYS A 32 -0.97 6.93 -1.59
C LYS A 32 -0.87 5.61 -0.86
N ILE A 33 -0.04 5.59 0.18
CA ILE A 33 0.12 4.44 1.06
C ILE A 33 -0.53 4.76 2.41
N THR A 34 -1.48 3.92 2.81
CA THR A 34 -2.16 4.00 4.11
C THR A 34 -2.05 2.66 4.84
N VAL A 35 -1.78 2.70 6.14
CA VAL A 35 -1.67 1.50 6.97
C VAL A 35 -2.71 1.60 8.07
N ASN A 36 -3.62 0.62 8.12
CA ASN A 36 -4.71 0.57 9.12
C ASN A 36 -5.54 1.88 9.18
N GLY A 37 -5.76 2.53 8.03
CA GLY A 37 -6.53 3.77 7.92
C GLY A 37 -5.76 5.04 8.30
N HIS A 38 -4.48 4.93 8.63
CA HIS A 38 -3.61 6.06 8.97
C HIS A 38 -2.54 6.23 7.89
N PRO A 39 -2.05 7.46 7.64
CA PRO A 39 -0.93 7.66 6.73
C PRO A 39 0.33 6.99 7.29
N VAL A 40 1.19 6.47 6.40
CA VAL A 40 2.41 5.73 6.78
C VAL A 40 3.29 6.52 7.75
N ALA A 41 3.41 7.84 7.54
CA ALA A 41 4.22 8.73 8.38
C ALA A 41 3.70 8.86 9.83
N GLU A 42 2.41 8.63 10.07
CA GLU A 42 1.81 8.67 11.41
C GLU A 42 1.82 7.29 12.07
N TYR A 43 1.67 6.23 11.27
CA TYR A 43 1.66 4.86 11.77
C TYR A 43 3.05 4.34 12.14
N MET A 44 4.07 4.73 11.37
CA MET A 44 5.46 4.33 11.63
C MET A 44 6.22 5.46 12.33
N PRO A 45 6.76 5.23 13.54
CA PRO A 45 7.49 6.27 14.29
C PRO A 45 8.90 6.54 13.77
N TYR A 46 9.43 5.72 12.86
CA TYR A 46 10.78 5.83 12.32
C TYR A 46 10.77 5.89 10.79
N ASP A 47 11.45 6.89 10.23
CA ASP A 47 11.55 7.10 8.78
C ASP A 47 12.27 5.95 8.05
N THR A 48 13.15 5.24 8.74
CA THR A 48 13.84 4.06 8.20
C THR A 48 12.86 2.95 7.82
N LEU A 49 11.79 2.76 8.59
CA LEU A 49 10.76 1.76 8.30
C LEU A 49 9.93 2.16 7.09
N VAL A 50 9.71 3.46 6.89
CA VAL A 50 9.03 4.00 5.71
C VAL A 50 9.89 3.76 4.47
N MET A 51 11.19 4.01 4.57
CA MET A 51 12.14 3.74 3.49
C MET A 51 12.15 2.26 3.10
N ASP A 52 12.20 1.35 4.07
CA ASP A 52 12.16 -0.10 3.83
C ASP A 52 10.86 -0.54 3.14
N LEU A 53 9.71 0.05 3.49
CA LEU A 53 8.43 -0.22 2.85
C LEU A 53 8.42 0.24 1.38
N MET A 54 9.07 1.37 1.08
CA MET A 54 9.11 1.95 -0.27
C MET A 54 10.10 1.24 -1.21
N GLN A 55 11.16 0.60 -0.70
CA GLN A 55 12.17 -0.10 -1.51
C GLN A 55 11.60 -1.00 -2.63
N PRO A 56 10.64 -1.92 -2.39
CA PRO A 56 10.10 -2.76 -3.46
C PRO A 56 9.32 -1.98 -4.52
N LEU A 57 8.66 -0.89 -4.14
CA LEU A 57 7.92 -0.02 -5.07
C LEU A 57 8.87 0.83 -5.92
N VAL A 58 9.97 1.29 -5.33
CA VAL A 58 11.05 2.00 -6.04
C VAL A 58 11.76 1.07 -7.02
N LEU A 59 12.12 -0.14 -6.59
CA LEU A 59 12.80 -1.12 -7.43
C LEU A 59 11.99 -1.50 -8.68
N THR A 60 10.67 -1.55 -8.55
CA THR A 60 9.76 -1.88 -9.66
C THR A 60 9.27 -0.65 -10.44
N ASN A 61 9.76 0.55 -10.12
CA ASN A 61 9.32 1.83 -10.71
C ASN A 61 7.79 2.00 -10.69
N ASN A 62 7.17 1.55 -9.60
CA ASN A 62 5.73 1.50 -9.41
C ASN A 62 5.26 2.35 -8.22
N ALA A 63 6.15 3.12 -7.60
CA ALA A 63 5.84 4.00 -6.48
C ALA A 63 4.65 4.92 -6.74
N ASP A 64 4.53 5.48 -7.95
CA ASP A 64 3.48 6.44 -8.29
C ASP A 64 2.25 5.80 -8.95
N LYS A 65 2.25 4.48 -9.14
CA LYS A 65 1.24 3.77 -9.96
C LYS A 65 0.20 3.01 -9.13
N PHE A 66 0.52 2.69 -7.89
CA PHE A 66 -0.36 1.90 -7.01
C PHE A 66 -0.63 2.63 -5.71
N ASP A 67 -1.91 2.69 -5.34
CA ASP A 67 -2.36 3.02 -3.99
C ASP A 67 -2.42 1.75 -3.16
N VAL A 68 -1.93 1.83 -1.92
CA VAL A 68 -1.68 0.70 -1.01
C VAL A 68 -2.32 0.94 0.35
#